data_AF-A0A3B4X808-F1
#
_entry.id   AF-A0A3B4X808-F1
#
_cell.length_a   1.000
_cell.length_b   1.000
_cell.length_c   1.000
_cell.angle_alpha   90.00
_cell.angle_beta   90.00
_cell.angle_gamma   90.00
#
_symmetry.space_group_name_H-M   'P 1'
#
loop_
_entity.id
_entity.type
_entity.pdbx_description
1 polymer ?
#
loop_
_entity_poly.entity_id
_entity_poly.type
_entity_poly.pdbx_seq_one_letter_code
_entity_poly.pdbx_strand_id
1 'polypeptide(L)'
;MRLASSSMISKGSSDNRRYRTRAPTSQVDETLFANPKPISPDKSGNSTFKAKDKFQKNQGETVQIITKDLIRNLRVPWKDPSGESVILPPAEFKRITSTSQVLTKEERIALHEAYQRKKDEEIKAAEERKRQIYEADLSRKENHALTELELEARDRAQRLVERANALRLEQEEEIKKLNQLILGAQCQATRDAQIQEKKQIQVELTEEEKRLDTMMEVERRKALETVEQIEELRKKQRISGMQQIYDQIKKRLEEKQLQDEMKELERQQIRENQKKMTLEDLKTLEKKKEEQQRLHEEVLRINAETMQAKEQRREEEKMADKRDMEFIKKKMEREAEYEAEQRRIKKEKELEIARLRARQEKAKDYKAEQDDLRARRNQEIMDREWRRKEKEMAIKKSKEEAMLRAARLEQVHCKEHFLSIEAGREKAEFERVLKVQQEAIAKKMEEEEKQHQKAQRHSEAIRHQVKERELSAVAQRREIFKEADRLIEEARQRRMRLDEIKEKKLKELKATGLSEKYCSEVERKARACSESL
;
A
#
# COMPACT_ATOMS: atom_id res chain seq x y z
N MET A 1 -53.22 -1.23 -23.80
CA MET A 1 -52.31 -0.48 -24.69
C MET A 1 -51.06 -1.31 -24.93
N ARG A 2 -50.50 -1.23 -26.16
CA ARG A 2 -49.07 -1.37 -26.57
C ARG A 2 -48.20 -2.48 -25.89
N LEU A 3 -47.80 -3.53 -26.63
CA LEU A 3 -46.53 -3.67 -27.41
C LEU A 3 -45.29 -3.89 -26.50
N ALA A 4 -44.33 -4.80 -26.78
CA ALA A 4 -44.17 -5.79 -27.85
C ALA A 4 -43.06 -6.83 -27.49
N SER A 5 -42.96 -7.92 -28.28
CA SER A 5 -41.78 -8.69 -28.76
C SER A 5 -40.45 -8.75 -27.95
N SER A 6 -39.64 -9.82 -27.95
CA SER A 6 -39.34 -10.73 -29.08
C SER A 6 -38.58 -12.04 -28.70
N SER A 7 -38.91 -13.13 -29.39
CA SER A 7 -38.08 -14.27 -29.88
C SER A 7 -36.77 -14.75 -29.19
N MET A 8 -36.80 -16.04 -28.82
CA MET A 8 -35.89 -17.14 -29.23
C MET A 8 -34.35 -16.97 -29.26
N ILE A 9 -33.65 -17.97 -28.71
CA ILE A 9 -32.67 -18.81 -29.44
C ILE A 9 -32.63 -20.20 -28.79
N SER A 10 -32.66 -21.24 -29.63
CA SER A 10 -32.39 -22.63 -29.25
C SER A 10 -30.96 -23.02 -29.63
N LYS A 11 -30.29 -23.80 -28.79
CA LYS A 11 -29.10 -24.59 -29.17
C LYS A 11 -29.11 -25.93 -28.44
N GLY A 12 -29.12 -27.01 -29.21
CA GLY A 12 -28.90 -28.38 -28.71
C GLY A 12 -27.48 -28.86 -29.00
N SER A 13 -27.28 -30.17 -28.85
CA SER A 13 -26.01 -30.91 -29.03
C SER A 13 -25.00 -30.68 -27.89
N SER A 14 -24.49 -31.69 -27.19
CA SER A 14 -24.05 -32.99 -27.70
C SER A 14 -23.97 -34.04 -26.58
N ASP A 15 -24.17 -35.31 -26.94
CA ASP A 15 -23.94 -36.45 -26.06
C ASP A 15 -22.45 -36.54 -25.69
N ASN A 16 -22.15 -36.73 -24.41
CA ASN A 16 -20.78 -36.92 -23.95
C ASN A 16 -20.77 -37.82 -22.72
N ARG A 17 -20.55 -39.13 -22.97
CA ARG A 17 -20.52 -40.20 -21.97
C ARG A 17 -19.38 -39.97 -20.97
N ARG A 18 -19.67 -39.27 -19.88
CA ARG A 18 -18.73 -39.11 -18.75
C ARG A 18 -18.76 -40.35 -17.87
N TYR A 19 -17.68 -41.13 -17.89
CA TYR A 19 -17.47 -42.22 -16.94
C TYR A 19 -17.49 -41.71 -15.50
N ARG A 20 -18.21 -42.41 -14.63
CA ARG A 20 -18.34 -42.09 -13.21
C ARG A 20 -17.21 -42.76 -12.42
N THR A 21 -16.21 -41.99 -12.00
CA THR A 21 -15.17 -42.44 -11.07
C THR A 21 -15.82 -42.92 -9.76
N ARG A 22 -15.58 -44.17 -9.35
CA ARG A 22 -16.16 -44.76 -8.13
C ARG A 22 -15.23 -44.81 -6.92
N ALA A 23 -13.91 -44.67 -7.10
CA ALA A 23 -12.93 -44.46 -6.03
C ALA A 23 -11.69 -43.75 -6.60
N PRO A 24 -10.97 -42.92 -5.82
CA PRO A 24 -9.77 -42.22 -6.30
C PRO A 24 -8.46 -43.01 -6.08
N THR A 25 -8.48 -44.10 -5.31
CA THR A 25 -7.30 -44.91 -4.98
C THR A 25 -7.61 -46.40 -5.06
N SER A 26 -6.85 -47.13 -5.89
CA SER A 26 -6.88 -48.58 -5.98
C SER A 26 -5.86 -49.17 -5.01
N GLN A 27 -6.27 -49.46 -3.78
CA GLN A 27 -5.43 -50.16 -2.81
C GLN A 27 -5.75 -51.66 -2.89
N VAL A 28 -5.01 -52.37 -3.74
CA VAL A 28 -5.03 -53.83 -3.80
C VAL A 28 -4.06 -54.35 -2.75
N ASP A 29 -4.55 -55.21 -1.86
CA ASP A 29 -3.74 -55.86 -0.84
C ASP A 29 -3.01 -57.07 -1.46
N GLU A 30 -1.76 -56.87 -1.88
CA GLU A 30 -0.95 -57.90 -2.54
C GLU A 30 -0.37 -58.97 -1.59
N THR A 31 -0.77 -58.99 -0.31
CA THR A 31 -0.25 -59.96 0.67
C THR A 31 -0.86 -61.38 0.57
N LEU A 32 -1.79 -61.60 -0.37
CA LEU A 32 -2.64 -62.81 -0.43
C LEU A 32 -2.17 -63.92 -1.40
N PHE A 33 -1.11 -63.70 -2.20
CA PHE A 33 -0.60 -64.71 -3.15
C PHE A 33 0.92 -64.85 -3.11
N ALA A 34 1.41 -65.74 -2.24
CA ALA A 34 2.84 -66.05 -2.13
C ALA A 34 3.21 -67.41 -2.75
N ASN A 35 4.46 -67.48 -3.25
CA ASN A 35 5.28 -68.65 -3.60
C ASN A 35 5.15 -69.31 -5.01
N PRO A 36 6.23 -69.92 -5.57
CA PRO A 36 7.67 -69.87 -5.17
C PRO A 36 8.75 -69.88 -6.30
N LYS A 37 10.02 -69.60 -5.90
CA LYS A 37 11.32 -70.06 -6.50
C LYS A 37 11.79 -69.46 -7.85
N PRO A 38 13.08 -69.62 -8.23
CA PRO A 38 14.34 -69.56 -7.45
C PRO A 38 15.45 -68.73 -8.16
N ILE A 39 16.64 -68.56 -7.56
CA ILE A 39 18.00 -68.69 -8.18
C ILE A 39 19.10 -68.37 -7.14
N SER A 40 20.30 -68.91 -7.37
CA SER A 40 21.43 -69.11 -6.43
C SER A 40 22.40 -67.92 -6.25
N PRO A 41 23.03 -67.79 -5.07
CA PRO A 41 24.27 -67.03 -4.88
C PRO A 41 25.52 -67.92 -5.04
N ASP A 42 26.67 -67.34 -5.38
CA ASP A 42 27.95 -68.07 -5.43
C ASP A 42 29.12 -67.21 -4.90
N LYS A 43 29.75 -67.69 -3.80
CA LYS A 43 31.13 -67.42 -3.29
C LYS A 43 31.51 -65.95 -2.94
N SER A 44 32.39 -65.62 -1.98
CA SER A 44 33.22 -66.34 -0.98
C SER A 44 33.77 -65.30 0.04
N GLY A 45 34.21 -65.59 1.26
CA GLY A 45 34.32 -66.86 2.02
C GLY A 45 35.04 -66.66 3.39
N ASN A 46 35.36 -67.78 4.07
CA ASN A 46 36.22 -67.96 5.27
C ASN A 46 35.71 -67.39 6.63
N SER A 47 35.88 -68.05 7.80
CA SER A 47 36.37 -69.42 8.12
C SER A 47 36.15 -69.83 9.60
N THR A 48 35.70 -71.08 9.87
CA THR A 48 36.00 -71.99 11.04
C THR A 48 35.74 -71.51 12.50
N PHE A 49 35.25 -72.31 13.48
CA PHE A 49 35.65 -73.68 13.92
C PHE A 49 34.54 -74.52 14.64
N LYS A 50 34.88 -75.79 14.95
CA LYS A 50 34.08 -77.01 15.26
C LYS A 50 33.60 -77.24 16.72
N ALA A 51 32.54 -78.04 16.90
CA ALA A 51 32.39 -79.26 17.77
C ALA A 51 30.96 -79.88 17.55
N LYS A 52 30.73 -81.16 17.19
CA LYS A 52 30.76 -82.47 17.93
C LYS A 52 29.87 -82.47 19.20
N ASP A 53 29.00 -83.46 19.50
CA ASP A 53 29.01 -84.94 19.29
C ASP A 53 27.65 -85.50 18.77
N LYS A 54 27.55 -86.59 17.98
CA LYS A 54 27.77 -88.04 18.22
C LYS A 54 26.80 -88.72 19.22
N PHE A 55 26.01 -89.68 18.72
CA PHE A 55 25.52 -90.85 19.45
C PHE A 55 25.80 -92.12 18.64
N GLN A 56 26.29 -93.17 19.30
CA GLN A 56 26.74 -94.42 18.67
C GLN A 56 25.74 -95.58 18.88
N LYS A 57 25.76 -96.55 17.95
CA LYS A 57 25.24 -97.90 18.20
C LYS A 57 26.16 -98.61 19.20
N ASN A 58 25.62 -99.15 20.29
CA ASN A 58 26.36 -100.03 21.18
C ASN A 58 25.96 -101.50 20.93
N GLN A 59 26.96 -102.36 20.75
CA GLN A 59 26.81 -103.82 20.72
C GLN A 59 27.38 -104.39 22.02
N GLY A 60 26.67 -105.34 22.64
CA GLY A 60 27.14 -106.04 23.84
C GLY A 60 28.35 -106.95 23.58
N GLU A 61 29.28 -106.92 24.55
CA GLU A 61 30.68 -107.32 24.48
C GLU A 61 30.94 -108.84 24.39
N THR A 62 32.12 -109.21 23.88
CA THR A 62 32.69 -110.57 23.95
C THR A 62 33.95 -110.56 24.81
N VAL A 63 33.96 -111.31 25.90
CA VAL A 63 35.13 -111.50 26.76
C VAL A 63 35.98 -112.64 26.20
N GLN A 64 37.26 -112.38 25.94
CA GLN A 64 38.22 -113.41 25.53
C GLN A 64 38.91 -113.99 26.77
N ILE A 65 38.87 -115.32 26.94
CA ILE A 65 39.63 -116.03 27.97
C ILE A 65 40.79 -116.73 27.27
N ILE A 66 42.01 -116.47 27.77
CA ILE A 66 43.27 -117.05 27.27
C ILE A 66 43.85 -117.93 28.39
N THR A 67 44.01 -119.21 28.10
CA THR A 67 44.96 -120.10 28.80
C THR A 67 45.94 -120.66 27.77
N LYS A 68 47.06 -121.26 28.23
CA LYS A 68 48.29 -121.39 27.42
C LYS A 68 48.15 -122.01 26.02
N ASP A 69 47.12 -122.81 25.75
CA ASP A 69 46.97 -123.52 24.46
C ASP A 69 45.62 -123.30 23.72
N LEU A 70 44.72 -122.37 24.12
CA LEU A 70 43.52 -121.99 23.32
C LEU A 70 42.84 -120.68 23.78
N ILE A 71 42.28 -119.92 22.83
CA ILE A 71 41.48 -118.69 23.06
C ILE A 71 39.99 -119.00 22.91
N ARG A 72 39.15 -118.54 23.84
CA ARG A 72 37.67 -118.66 23.76
C ARG A 72 36.98 -117.32 23.98
N ASN A 73 35.98 -117.00 23.15
CA ASN A 73 35.18 -115.78 23.24
C ASN A 73 33.77 -116.09 23.79
N LEU A 74 33.39 -115.52 24.93
CA LEU A 74 32.05 -115.63 25.52
C LEU A 74 31.31 -114.28 25.46
N ARG A 75 30.02 -114.30 25.13
CA ARG A 75 29.16 -113.11 25.00
C ARG A 75 28.10 -113.10 26.09
N VAL A 76 28.05 -112.04 26.91
CA VAL A 76 27.11 -111.92 28.04
C VAL A 76 25.92 -111.03 27.65
N PRO A 77 24.67 -111.52 27.63
CA PRO A 77 23.50 -110.69 27.36
C PRO A 77 23.12 -109.84 28.59
N TRP A 78 23.10 -108.52 28.44
CA TRP A 78 22.51 -107.60 29.43
C TRP A 78 21.00 -107.48 29.23
N LYS A 79 20.21 -108.22 30.02
CA LYS A 79 18.86 -107.84 30.43
C LYS A 79 18.54 -108.49 31.78
N ASP A 80 18.33 -107.67 32.80
CA ASP A 80 17.52 -108.01 33.97
C ASP A 80 16.15 -107.29 33.90
N PRO A 81 15.10 -107.81 34.57
CA PRO A 81 13.76 -107.74 34.02
C PRO A 81 12.79 -106.91 34.88
N SER A 82 12.41 -105.72 34.39
CA SER A 82 11.24 -104.99 34.93
C SER A 82 10.61 -103.97 33.98
N GLY A 83 11.32 -103.48 32.95
CA GLY A 83 10.70 -102.78 31.82
C GLY A 83 10.09 -101.38 32.07
N GLU A 84 10.02 -100.91 33.30
CA GLU A 84 9.24 -99.72 33.69
C GLU A 84 10.07 -98.54 34.26
N SER A 85 11.40 -98.51 34.06
CA SER A 85 12.25 -97.39 34.50
C SER A 85 12.86 -96.60 33.32
N VAL A 86 12.27 -95.46 32.99
CA VAL A 86 12.82 -94.51 31.99
C VAL A 86 13.82 -93.57 32.67
N ILE A 87 15.11 -93.73 32.36
CA ILE A 87 16.17 -92.84 32.85
C ILE A 87 16.18 -91.56 31.99
N LEU A 88 15.61 -90.48 32.53
CA LEU A 88 15.52 -89.18 31.85
C LEU A 88 16.83 -88.36 31.99
N PRO A 89 17.45 -87.88 30.89
CA PRO A 89 18.64 -87.03 30.95
C PRO A 89 18.36 -85.71 31.69
N PRO A 90 19.32 -85.15 32.46
CA PRO A 90 19.08 -83.94 33.26
C PRO A 90 18.75 -82.69 32.42
N ALA A 91 19.18 -82.64 31.15
CA ALA A 91 18.79 -81.57 30.22
C ALA A 91 17.32 -81.70 29.79
N GLU A 92 16.85 -82.93 29.55
CA GLU A 92 15.44 -83.17 29.22
C GLU A 92 14.55 -83.03 30.47
N PHE A 93 15.01 -83.48 31.64
CA PHE A 93 14.34 -83.23 32.91
C PHE A 93 14.18 -81.72 33.17
N LYS A 94 15.22 -80.91 32.97
CA LYS A 94 15.16 -79.43 33.07
C LYS A 94 14.26 -78.79 31.99
N ARG A 95 14.29 -79.30 30.75
CA ARG A 95 13.38 -78.85 29.69
C ARG A 95 11.93 -79.16 30.04
N ILE A 96 11.66 -80.37 30.53
CA ILE A 96 10.33 -80.78 30.97
C ILE A 96 9.91 -79.94 32.17
N THR A 97 10.71 -79.76 33.22
CA THR A 97 10.34 -78.90 34.36
C THR A 97 10.09 -77.45 33.96
N SER A 98 10.91 -76.84 33.09
CA SER A 98 10.67 -75.46 32.62
C SER A 98 9.49 -75.32 31.66
N THR A 99 9.11 -76.36 30.92
CA THR A 99 7.92 -76.36 30.04
C THR A 99 6.64 -76.81 30.75
N SER A 100 6.75 -77.61 31.82
CA SER A 100 5.64 -78.00 32.70
C SER A 100 5.37 -76.98 33.80
N GLN A 101 6.30 -76.04 34.04
CA GLN A 101 6.06 -74.90 34.92
C GLN A 101 5.00 -74.01 34.26
N VAL A 102 3.77 -74.14 34.74
CA VAL A 102 2.63 -73.36 34.25
C VAL A 102 2.83 -71.92 34.69
N LEU A 103 3.51 -71.14 33.85
CA LEU A 103 3.67 -69.70 34.02
C LEU A 103 2.33 -69.08 34.34
N THR A 104 2.28 -68.30 35.42
CA THR A 104 1.10 -67.56 35.83
C THR A 104 0.66 -66.61 34.72
N LYS A 105 -0.60 -66.18 34.74
CA LYS A 105 -1.12 -65.24 33.72
C LYS A 105 -0.27 -63.97 33.66
N GLU A 106 0.19 -63.50 34.82
CA GLU A 106 1.02 -62.31 34.99
C GLU A 106 2.42 -62.47 34.37
N GLU A 107 3.11 -63.59 34.62
CA GLU A 107 4.43 -63.86 34.03
C GLU A 107 4.37 -63.98 32.50
N ARG A 108 3.29 -64.57 31.95
CA ARG A 108 3.08 -64.65 30.50
C ARG A 108 2.87 -63.26 29.88
N ILE A 109 2.11 -62.39 30.55
CA ILE A 109 1.92 -61.00 30.15
C ILE A 109 3.25 -60.24 30.21
N ALA A 110 4.00 -60.37 31.30
CA ALA A 110 5.30 -59.71 31.47
C ALA A 110 6.34 -60.13 30.41
N LEU A 111 6.42 -61.42 30.06
CA LEU A 111 7.30 -61.90 28.99
C LEU A 111 6.85 -61.41 27.61
N HIS A 112 5.54 -61.37 27.34
CA HIS A 112 5.01 -60.82 26.10
C HIS A 112 5.28 -59.31 26.00
N GLU A 113 5.06 -58.54 27.07
CA GLU A 113 5.41 -57.12 27.14
C GLU A 113 6.90 -56.86 26.94
N ALA A 114 7.78 -57.64 27.58
CA ALA A 114 9.23 -57.51 27.40
C ALA A 114 9.67 -57.82 25.96
N TYR A 115 8.99 -58.76 25.27
CA TYR A 115 9.23 -59.07 23.87
C TYR A 115 8.71 -57.96 22.93
N GLN A 116 7.53 -57.39 23.21
CA GLN A 116 7.00 -56.24 22.46
C GLN A 116 7.89 -55.01 22.64
N ARG A 117 8.32 -54.68 23.86
CA ARG A 117 9.23 -53.54 24.12
C ARG A 117 10.54 -53.65 23.34
N LYS A 118 11.16 -54.83 23.28
CA LYS A 118 12.37 -55.06 22.46
C LYS A 118 12.11 -54.88 20.96
N LYS A 119 10.97 -55.34 20.45
CA LYS A 119 10.57 -55.08 19.06
C LYS A 119 10.33 -53.59 18.80
N ASP A 120 9.66 -52.90 19.71
CA ASP A 120 9.43 -51.45 19.59
C ASP A 120 10.75 -50.66 19.62
N GLU A 121 11.73 -51.09 20.42
CA GLU A 121 13.09 -50.55 20.45
C GLU A 121 13.84 -50.81 19.13
N GLU A 122 13.79 -52.03 18.59
CA GLU A 122 14.37 -52.37 17.28
C GLU A 122 13.73 -51.59 16.12
N ILE A 123 12.39 -51.42 16.16
CA ILE A 123 11.63 -50.62 15.18
C ILE A 123 12.01 -49.14 15.28
N LYS A 124 12.05 -48.56 16.49
CA LYS A 124 12.49 -47.17 16.71
C LYS A 124 13.92 -46.94 16.21
N ALA A 125 14.86 -47.84 16.54
CA ALA A 125 16.24 -47.75 16.04
C ALA A 125 16.35 -47.95 14.51
N ALA A 126 15.39 -48.62 13.86
CA ALA A 126 15.30 -48.68 12.41
C ALA A 126 14.67 -47.40 11.81
N GLU A 127 13.66 -46.82 12.45
CA GLU A 127 13.07 -45.54 12.06
C GLU A 127 14.04 -44.38 12.21
N GLU A 128 14.80 -44.30 13.30
CA GLU A 128 15.81 -43.27 13.53
C GLU A 128 16.90 -43.32 12.46
N ARG A 129 17.39 -44.51 12.09
CA ARG A 129 18.32 -44.67 10.96
C ARG A 129 17.70 -44.26 9.63
N LYS A 130 16.41 -44.57 9.39
CA LYS A 130 15.69 -44.08 8.20
C LYS A 130 15.56 -42.55 8.18
N ARG A 131 15.28 -41.92 9.33
CA ARG A 131 15.20 -40.45 9.46
C ARG A 131 16.56 -39.81 9.20
N GLN A 132 17.63 -40.32 9.79
CA GLN A 132 19.00 -39.83 9.55
C GLN A 132 19.43 -39.96 8.09
N ILE A 133 19.12 -41.07 7.41
CA ILE A 133 19.38 -41.23 5.97
C ILE A 133 18.53 -40.23 5.15
N TYR A 134 17.26 -40.04 5.51
CA TYR A 134 16.38 -39.09 4.84
C TYR A 134 16.85 -37.63 5.02
N GLU A 135 17.28 -37.24 6.22
CA GLU A 135 17.89 -35.95 6.51
C GLU A 135 19.23 -35.75 5.78
N ALA A 136 20.05 -36.81 5.67
CA ALA A 136 21.28 -36.79 4.87
C ALA A 136 21.00 -36.66 3.36
N ASP A 137 19.94 -37.27 2.84
CA ASP A 137 19.55 -37.16 1.43
C ASP A 137 18.85 -35.83 1.12
N LEU A 138 18.09 -35.25 2.06
CA LEU A 138 17.58 -33.88 1.95
C LEU A 138 18.73 -32.87 1.91
N SER A 139 19.63 -32.92 2.89
CA SER A 139 20.78 -32.02 2.94
C SER A 139 21.72 -32.19 1.73
N ARG A 140 21.86 -33.39 1.14
CA ARG A 140 22.57 -33.58 -0.14
C ARG A 140 21.87 -32.93 -1.33
N LYS A 141 20.54 -32.94 -1.38
CA LYS A 141 19.75 -32.28 -2.44
C LYS A 141 19.79 -30.76 -2.30
N GLU A 142 19.71 -30.26 -1.08
CA GLU A 142 19.77 -28.82 -0.77
C GLU A 142 21.17 -28.24 -1.01
N ASN A 143 22.23 -29.00 -0.67
CA ASN A 143 23.63 -28.61 -0.87
C ASN A 143 24.23 -29.10 -2.20
N HIS A 144 23.41 -29.42 -3.21
CA HIS A 144 23.92 -29.73 -4.55
C HIS A 144 24.63 -28.49 -5.11
N ALA A 145 25.94 -28.61 -5.35
CA ALA A 145 26.72 -27.53 -5.96
C ALA A 145 26.14 -27.21 -7.34
N LEU A 146 25.89 -25.93 -7.59
CA LEU A 146 25.22 -25.49 -8.81
C LEU A 146 26.11 -25.70 -10.03
N THR A 147 25.50 -26.17 -11.10
CA THR A 147 26.16 -26.32 -12.40
C THR A 147 26.60 -24.96 -12.92
N GLU A 148 27.69 -24.87 -13.68
CA GLU A 148 28.18 -23.60 -14.26
C GLU A 148 27.08 -22.86 -15.05
N LEU A 149 26.23 -23.61 -15.77
CA LEU A 149 25.06 -23.07 -16.48
C LEU A 149 23.99 -22.50 -15.55
N GLU A 150 23.81 -23.08 -14.37
CA GLU A 150 22.87 -22.60 -13.35
C GLU A 150 23.40 -21.38 -12.60
N LEU A 151 24.72 -21.32 -12.38
CA LEU A 151 25.40 -20.12 -11.90
C LEU A 151 25.28 -18.99 -12.92
N GLU A 152 25.57 -19.24 -14.21
CA GLU A 152 25.44 -18.21 -15.23
C GLU A 152 23.97 -17.77 -15.43
N ALA A 153 23.01 -18.70 -15.33
CA ALA A 153 21.59 -18.36 -15.34
C ALA A 153 21.19 -17.51 -14.12
N ARG A 154 21.72 -17.80 -12.93
CA ARG A 154 21.54 -17.00 -11.71
C ARG A 154 22.14 -15.61 -11.86
N ASP A 155 23.37 -15.48 -12.37
CA ASP A 155 24.03 -14.19 -12.60
C ASP A 155 23.25 -13.35 -13.62
N ARG A 156 22.80 -13.96 -14.73
CA ARG A 156 21.95 -13.29 -15.73
C ARG A 156 20.63 -12.84 -15.11
N ALA A 157 19.99 -13.67 -14.28
CA ALA A 157 18.77 -13.32 -13.56
C ALA A 157 19.00 -12.19 -12.53
N GLN A 158 20.10 -12.23 -11.78
CA GLN A 158 20.50 -11.19 -10.83
C GLN A 158 20.72 -9.86 -11.55
N ARG A 159 21.51 -9.83 -12.63
CA ARG A 159 21.71 -8.61 -13.46
C ARG A 159 20.39 -8.06 -14.01
N LEU A 160 19.44 -8.91 -14.37
CA LEU A 160 18.10 -8.47 -14.80
C LEU A 160 17.30 -7.86 -13.64
N VAL A 161 17.34 -8.46 -12.45
CA VAL A 161 16.70 -7.94 -11.23
C VAL A 161 17.34 -6.63 -10.78
N GLU A 162 18.67 -6.54 -10.77
CA GLU A 162 19.44 -5.32 -10.49
C GLU A 162 19.10 -4.21 -11.47
N ARG A 163 19.08 -4.49 -12.78
CA ARG A 163 18.67 -3.53 -13.80
C ARG A 163 17.22 -3.08 -13.63
N ALA A 164 16.31 -3.99 -13.32
CA ALA A 164 14.91 -3.65 -13.05
C ALA A 164 14.77 -2.78 -11.79
N ASN A 165 15.52 -3.09 -10.73
CA ASN A 165 15.57 -2.30 -9.51
C ASN A 165 16.16 -0.91 -9.77
N ALA A 166 17.28 -0.80 -10.48
CA ALA A 166 17.86 0.48 -10.89
C ALA A 166 16.85 1.32 -11.68
N LEU A 167 16.17 0.75 -12.68
CA LEU A 167 15.12 1.45 -13.43
C LEU A 167 13.95 1.89 -12.54
N ARG A 168 13.53 1.08 -11.55
CA ARG A 168 12.48 1.49 -10.59
C ARG A 168 12.93 2.65 -9.70
N LEU A 169 14.20 2.67 -9.30
CA LEU A 169 14.78 3.73 -8.48
C LEU A 169 14.93 5.04 -9.29
N GLU A 170 15.37 4.97 -10.54
CA GLU A 170 15.38 6.14 -11.45
C GLU A 170 13.98 6.70 -11.75
N GLN A 171 12.91 5.94 -11.47
CA GLN A 171 11.53 6.42 -11.57
C GLN A 171 11.04 7.14 -10.31
N GLU A 172 11.73 7.07 -9.17
CA GLU A 172 11.39 7.80 -7.94
C GLU A 172 11.55 9.32 -8.17
N GLU A 173 10.59 10.11 -7.67
CA GLU A 173 10.54 11.56 -7.95
C GLU A 173 11.76 12.32 -7.43
N GLU A 174 12.27 11.94 -6.25
CA GLU A 174 13.46 12.55 -5.67
C GLU A 174 14.71 12.32 -6.52
N ILE A 175 14.84 11.12 -7.10
CA ILE A 175 15.97 10.77 -7.98
C ILE A 175 15.81 11.48 -9.33
N LYS A 176 14.59 11.59 -9.88
CA LYS A 176 14.32 12.44 -11.06
C LYS A 176 14.69 13.90 -10.84
N LYS A 177 14.32 14.49 -9.70
CA LYS A 177 14.69 15.86 -9.31
C LYS A 177 16.21 16.00 -9.19
N LEU A 178 16.90 15.03 -8.58
CA LEU A 178 18.36 15.02 -8.52
C LEU A 178 19.00 14.92 -9.91
N ASN A 179 18.52 14.04 -10.79
CA ASN A 179 19.02 13.91 -12.16
C ASN A 179 18.84 15.19 -12.97
N GLN A 180 17.75 15.95 -12.77
CA GLN A 180 17.56 17.27 -13.36
C GLN A 180 18.59 18.30 -12.85
N LEU A 181 18.91 18.28 -11.55
CA LEU A 181 19.95 19.13 -10.98
C LEU A 181 21.35 18.78 -11.50
N ILE A 182 21.66 17.49 -11.61
CA ILE A 182 22.90 16.95 -12.20
C ILE A 182 23.07 17.41 -13.65
N LEU A 183 22.02 17.24 -14.48
CA LEU A 183 22.03 17.67 -15.87
C LEU A 183 22.16 19.21 -15.99
N GLY A 184 21.49 19.97 -15.12
CA GLY A 184 21.62 21.42 -15.06
C GLY A 184 23.06 21.87 -14.75
N ALA A 185 23.71 21.21 -13.79
CA ALA A 185 25.11 21.46 -13.43
C ALA A 185 26.08 21.11 -14.57
N GLN A 186 25.88 19.99 -15.26
CA GLN A 186 26.65 19.62 -16.46
C GLN A 186 26.49 20.66 -17.57
N CYS A 187 25.26 21.08 -17.87
CA CYS A 187 24.99 22.14 -18.85
C CYS A 187 25.64 23.48 -18.48
N GLN A 188 25.67 23.84 -17.20
CA GLN A 188 26.30 25.06 -16.72
C GLN A 188 27.83 24.99 -16.84
N ALA A 189 28.46 23.87 -16.44
CA ALA A 189 29.89 23.66 -16.62
C ALA A 189 30.32 23.73 -18.10
N THR A 190 29.57 23.09 -19.00
CA THR A 190 29.80 23.16 -20.45
C THR A 190 29.65 24.59 -20.98
N ARG A 191 28.63 25.33 -20.55
CA ARG A 191 28.44 26.74 -20.94
C ARG A 191 29.60 27.61 -20.46
N ASP A 192 30.07 27.43 -19.22
CA ASP A 192 31.15 28.24 -18.66
C ASP A 192 32.49 27.93 -19.34
N ALA A 193 32.72 26.69 -19.79
CA ALA A 193 33.84 26.34 -20.67
C ALA A 193 33.74 27.04 -22.04
N GLN A 194 32.58 26.94 -22.72
CA GLN A 194 32.34 27.63 -24.00
C GLN A 194 32.49 29.15 -23.92
N ILE A 195 32.14 29.77 -22.78
CA ILE A 195 32.37 31.20 -22.54
C ILE A 195 33.85 31.52 -22.40
N GLN A 196 34.66 30.62 -21.81
CA GLN A 196 36.11 30.79 -21.73
C GLN A 196 36.78 30.61 -23.10
N GLU A 197 36.42 29.57 -23.85
CA GLU A 197 36.86 29.34 -25.23
C GLU A 197 36.55 30.57 -26.12
N LYS A 198 35.30 31.07 -26.08
CA LYS A 198 34.91 32.26 -26.85
C LYS A 198 35.72 33.50 -26.49
N LYS A 199 36.08 33.68 -25.21
CA LYS A 199 36.94 34.79 -24.76
C LYS A 199 38.38 34.64 -25.27
N GLN A 200 38.93 33.43 -25.26
CA GLN A 200 40.25 33.14 -25.81
C GLN A 200 40.29 33.43 -27.32
N ILE A 201 39.34 32.90 -28.08
CA ILE A 201 39.17 33.17 -29.52
C ILE A 201 39.05 34.68 -29.79
N GLN A 202 38.31 35.41 -28.95
CA GLN A 202 38.18 36.87 -29.11
C GLN A 202 39.51 37.60 -28.85
N VAL A 203 40.31 37.18 -27.85
CA VAL A 203 41.64 37.76 -27.60
C VAL A 203 42.56 37.49 -28.79
N GLU A 204 42.69 36.23 -29.21
CA GLU A 204 43.49 35.80 -30.37
C GLU A 204 43.11 36.57 -31.65
N LEU A 205 41.80 36.73 -31.92
CA LEU A 205 41.31 37.51 -33.04
C LEU A 205 41.77 38.98 -32.95
N THR A 206 41.64 39.63 -31.79
CA THR A 206 42.09 41.02 -31.62
C THR A 206 43.61 41.19 -31.62
N GLU A 207 44.37 40.11 -31.43
CA GLU A 207 45.84 40.11 -31.56
C GLU A 207 46.25 40.01 -33.03
N GLU A 208 45.59 39.14 -33.81
CA GLU A 208 45.84 39.03 -35.25
C GLU A 208 45.30 40.26 -36.02
N GLU A 209 44.18 40.87 -35.59
CA GLU A 209 43.71 42.17 -36.12
C GLU A 209 44.77 43.26 -35.93
N LYS A 210 45.31 43.43 -34.71
CA LYS A 210 46.40 44.38 -34.45
C LYS A 210 47.64 44.08 -35.29
N ARG A 211 47.98 42.80 -35.48
CA ARG A 211 49.11 42.39 -36.32
C ARG A 211 48.88 42.81 -37.77
N LEU A 212 47.69 42.57 -38.33
CA LEU A 212 47.31 43.01 -39.67
C LEU A 212 47.34 44.54 -39.80
N ASP A 213 46.80 45.27 -38.82
CA ASP A 213 46.85 46.74 -38.78
C ASP A 213 48.29 47.26 -38.78
N THR A 214 49.20 46.67 -37.99
CA THR A 214 50.62 47.07 -38.02
C THR A 214 51.30 46.78 -39.35
N MET A 215 50.94 45.69 -40.05
CA MET A 215 51.43 45.43 -41.40
C MET A 215 50.89 46.46 -42.40
N MET A 216 49.59 46.78 -42.35
CA MET A 216 48.99 47.82 -43.20
C MET A 216 49.55 49.21 -42.90
N GLU A 217 49.86 49.54 -41.65
CA GLU A 217 50.57 50.80 -41.31
C GLU A 217 51.97 50.85 -41.92
N VAL A 218 52.71 49.74 -41.88
CA VAL A 218 54.05 49.64 -42.49
C VAL A 218 53.96 49.78 -44.01
N GLU A 219 52.98 49.16 -44.66
CA GLU A 219 52.74 49.35 -46.09
C GLU A 219 52.32 50.78 -46.43
N ARG A 220 51.45 51.40 -45.62
CA ARG A 220 51.06 52.81 -45.76
C ARG A 220 52.26 53.75 -45.60
N ARG A 221 53.15 53.50 -44.63
CA ARG A 221 54.39 54.27 -44.45
C ARG A 221 55.31 54.13 -45.66
N LYS A 222 55.57 52.90 -46.13
CA LYS A 222 56.34 52.65 -47.37
C LYS A 222 55.73 53.36 -48.58
N ALA A 223 54.40 53.32 -48.73
CA ALA A 223 53.72 54.02 -49.82
C ALA A 223 53.94 55.53 -49.74
N LEU A 224 53.80 56.14 -48.54
CA LEU A 224 54.12 57.56 -48.33
C LEU A 224 55.59 57.87 -48.61
N GLU A 225 56.53 57.08 -48.12
CA GLU A 225 57.98 57.23 -48.41
C GLU A 225 58.26 57.19 -49.92
N THR A 226 57.62 56.29 -50.68
CA THR A 226 57.77 56.26 -52.15
C THR A 226 57.18 57.50 -52.83
N VAL A 227 56.06 58.04 -52.34
CA VAL A 227 55.47 59.29 -52.84
C VAL A 227 56.37 60.48 -52.51
N GLU A 228 56.93 60.55 -51.30
CA GLU A 228 57.89 61.57 -50.89
C GLU A 228 59.16 61.52 -51.74
N GLN A 229 59.71 60.33 -52.02
CA GLN A 229 60.83 60.15 -52.93
C GLN A 229 60.50 60.63 -54.36
N ILE A 230 59.31 60.31 -54.88
CA ILE A 230 58.84 60.82 -56.19
C ILE A 230 58.69 62.34 -56.16
N GLU A 231 58.17 62.91 -55.08
CA GLU A 231 58.08 64.36 -54.90
C GLU A 231 59.46 65.03 -54.81
N GLU A 232 60.42 64.44 -54.10
CA GLU A 232 61.80 64.91 -54.05
C GLU A 232 62.44 64.89 -55.43
N LEU A 233 62.27 63.82 -56.19
CA LEU A 233 62.75 63.74 -57.56
C LEU A 233 62.11 64.83 -58.43
N ARG A 234 60.79 65.05 -58.31
CA ARG A 234 60.07 66.16 -58.97
C ARG A 234 60.52 67.54 -58.47
N LYS A 235 60.89 67.70 -57.20
CA LYS A 235 61.45 68.94 -56.63
C LYS A 235 62.85 69.19 -57.21
N LYS A 236 63.72 68.18 -57.24
CA LYS A 236 65.06 68.22 -57.86
C LYS A 236 64.97 68.54 -59.36
N GLN A 237 64.06 67.90 -60.10
CA GLN A 237 63.79 68.20 -61.52
C GLN A 237 63.27 69.63 -61.74
N ARG A 238 62.38 70.13 -60.86
CA ARG A 238 61.93 71.53 -60.91
C ARG A 238 63.06 72.51 -60.62
N ILE A 239 63.93 72.21 -59.65
CA ILE A 239 65.12 73.03 -59.33
C ILE A 239 66.11 73.02 -60.50
N SER A 240 66.40 71.87 -61.12
CA SER A 240 67.28 71.81 -62.29
C SER A 240 66.68 72.51 -63.51
N GLY A 241 65.37 72.38 -63.74
CA GLY A 241 64.67 73.13 -64.79
C GLY A 241 64.66 74.64 -64.52
N MET A 242 64.46 75.06 -63.27
CA MET A 242 64.57 76.45 -62.83
C MET A 242 65.99 76.99 -63.02
N GLN A 243 67.02 76.23 -62.68
CA GLN A 243 68.43 76.58 -62.94
C GLN A 243 68.70 76.75 -64.43
N GLN A 244 68.25 75.81 -65.27
CA GLN A 244 68.36 75.92 -66.73
C GLN A 244 67.64 77.17 -67.27
N ILE A 245 66.46 77.52 -66.74
CA ILE A 245 65.75 78.76 -67.09
C ILE A 245 66.51 79.99 -66.61
N TYR A 246 67.08 79.99 -65.39
CA TYR A 246 67.94 81.08 -64.91
C TYR A 246 69.16 81.27 -65.80
N ASP A 247 69.81 80.19 -66.23
CA ASP A 247 70.97 80.27 -67.11
C ASP A 247 70.58 80.67 -68.54
N GLN A 248 69.40 80.29 -69.03
CA GLN A 248 68.82 80.85 -70.26
C GLN A 248 68.48 82.33 -70.13
N ILE A 249 67.97 82.79 -68.98
CA ILE A 249 67.68 84.20 -68.70
C ILE A 249 68.97 85.01 -68.62
N LYS A 250 70.03 84.50 -67.96
CA LYS A 250 71.36 85.13 -67.96
C LYS A 250 71.91 85.25 -69.38
N LYS A 251 71.93 84.16 -70.15
CA LYS A 251 72.36 84.18 -71.56
C LYS A 251 71.53 85.15 -72.41
N ARG A 252 70.21 85.18 -72.25
CA ARG A 252 69.35 86.18 -72.94
C ARG A 252 69.55 87.60 -72.43
N LEU A 253 69.96 87.82 -71.18
CA LEU A 253 70.31 89.14 -70.65
C LEU A 253 71.66 89.60 -71.22
N GLU A 254 72.64 88.72 -71.32
CA GLU A 254 73.93 88.94 -71.98
C GLU A 254 73.72 89.23 -73.49
N GLU A 255 72.94 88.40 -74.20
CA GLU A 255 72.52 88.64 -75.59
C GLU A 255 71.73 89.94 -75.74
N LYS A 256 70.86 90.28 -74.78
CA LYS A 256 70.08 91.53 -74.82
C LYS A 256 70.94 92.75 -74.51
N GLN A 257 71.94 92.64 -73.63
CA GLN A 257 72.93 93.70 -73.40
C GLN A 257 73.71 93.97 -74.69
N LEU A 258 74.24 92.91 -75.34
CA LEU A 258 74.88 93.02 -76.65
C LEU A 258 73.94 93.60 -77.72
N GLN A 259 72.67 93.19 -77.76
CA GLN A 259 71.68 93.76 -78.69
C GLN A 259 71.29 95.20 -78.36
N ASP A 260 71.28 95.60 -77.08
CA ASP A 260 70.92 96.96 -76.68
C ASP A 260 72.13 97.90 -76.91
N GLU A 261 73.37 97.43 -76.74
CA GLU A 261 74.59 98.10 -77.23
C GLU A 261 74.53 98.33 -78.76
N MET A 262 74.19 97.30 -79.54
CA MET A 262 73.99 97.41 -80.99
C MET A 262 72.85 98.39 -81.34
N LYS A 263 71.71 98.33 -80.64
CA LYS A 263 70.60 99.27 -80.82
C LYS A 263 70.93 100.68 -80.36
N GLU A 264 71.90 100.90 -79.47
CA GLU A 264 72.34 102.24 -79.11
C GLU A 264 73.19 102.87 -80.21
N LEU A 265 74.03 102.08 -80.88
CA LEU A 265 74.70 102.47 -82.13
C LEU A 265 73.66 102.79 -83.24
N GLU A 266 72.66 101.94 -83.44
CA GLU A 266 71.57 102.20 -84.40
C GLU A 266 70.68 103.39 -84.00
N ARG A 267 70.38 103.59 -82.71
CA ARG A 267 69.57 104.71 -82.22
C ARG A 267 70.29 106.05 -82.39
N GLN A 268 71.62 106.07 -82.33
CA GLN A 268 72.39 107.26 -82.69
C GLN A 268 72.11 107.62 -84.16
N GLN A 269 72.21 106.65 -85.08
CA GLN A 269 71.90 106.83 -86.51
C GLN A 269 70.40 107.18 -86.78
N ILE A 270 69.46 106.54 -86.08
CA ILE A 270 68.02 106.83 -86.25
C ILE A 270 67.65 108.22 -85.71
N ARG A 271 68.30 108.69 -84.64
CA ARG A 271 68.07 110.04 -84.08
C ARG A 271 68.57 111.14 -85.02
N GLU A 272 69.56 110.86 -85.86
CA GLU A 272 69.98 111.73 -86.96
C GLU A 272 68.95 111.75 -88.11
N ASN A 273 68.14 110.69 -88.27
CA ASN A 273 67.11 110.58 -89.30
C ASN A 273 65.72 111.07 -88.86
N GLN A 274 65.25 110.79 -87.65
CA GLN A 274 63.91 111.21 -87.19
C GLN A 274 63.76 112.74 -87.08
N LYS A 275 64.86 113.46 -86.81
CA LYS A 275 64.92 114.93 -86.90
C LYS A 275 64.52 115.48 -88.28
N LYS A 276 64.50 114.65 -89.32
CA LYS A 276 64.09 115.00 -90.69
C LYS A 276 62.57 114.82 -90.90
N MET A 277 61.92 113.85 -90.24
CA MET A 277 60.53 113.44 -90.50
C MET A 277 59.46 114.17 -89.69
N THR A 278 59.71 114.53 -88.42
CA THR A 278 58.67 115.10 -87.53
C THR A 278 58.15 116.48 -87.96
N LEU A 279 58.77 117.07 -88.99
CA LEU A 279 58.33 118.29 -89.66
C LEU A 279 57.07 118.08 -90.53
N GLU A 280 56.66 116.84 -90.81
CA GLU A 280 55.68 116.54 -91.87
C GLU A 280 54.22 116.32 -91.38
N ASP A 281 54.03 115.68 -90.21
CA ASP A 281 52.85 114.84 -89.88
C ASP A 281 51.67 115.49 -89.12
N LEU A 282 51.80 116.72 -88.61
CA LEU A 282 50.86 117.36 -87.64
C LEU A 282 49.46 117.75 -88.19
N LYS A 283 48.91 117.03 -89.18
CA LYS A 283 47.89 117.55 -90.12
C LYS A 283 46.55 116.75 -90.24
N THR A 284 46.22 115.76 -89.39
CA THR A 284 45.23 114.70 -89.76
C THR A 284 44.04 114.31 -88.84
N LEU A 285 43.99 114.59 -87.52
CA LEU A 285 43.32 113.67 -86.56
C LEU A 285 41.83 113.90 -86.14
N GLU A 286 41.16 115.01 -86.44
CA GLU A 286 40.06 115.53 -85.60
C GLU A 286 38.59 115.05 -85.87
N LYS A 287 38.32 113.76 -86.18
CA LYS A 287 37.05 113.36 -86.89
C LYS A 287 36.08 112.27 -86.31
N LYS A 288 36.09 111.84 -85.02
CA LYS A 288 35.14 110.79 -84.50
C LYS A 288 34.87 110.79 -82.97
N LYS A 289 33.66 110.37 -82.52
CA LYS A 289 33.35 109.96 -81.11
C LYS A 289 32.01 109.26 -80.71
N GLU A 290 30.92 109.29 -81.48
CA GLU A 290 29.62 109.71 -80.88
C GLU A 290 28.52 108.67 -80.45
N GLU A 291 28.56 107.38 -80.81
CA GLU A 291 27.33 106.71 -81.31
C GLU A 291 26.28 106.04 -80.38
N GLN A 292 26.61 105.30 -79.30
CA GLN A 292 25.82 104.10 -78.89
C GLN A 292 25.44 103.97 -77.39
N GLN A 293 24.30 103.33 -76.98
CA GLN A 293 23.89 103.35 -75.55
C GLN A 293 22.88 102.33 -74.84
N ARG A 294 21.81 101.70 -75.39
CA ARG A 294 20.62 101.26 -74.55
C ARG A 294 19.93 99.88 -74.82
N LEU A 295 19.66 99.07 -73.76
CA LEU A 295 18.58 98.02 -73.62
C LEU A 295 18.55 97.39 -72.18
N HIS A 296 17.44 96.80 -71.63
CA HIS A 296 17.48 96.02 -70.35
C HIS A 296 16.38 94.97 -69.93
N GLU A 297 15.12 95.31 -69.58
CA GLU A 297 14.57 95.04 -68.21
C GLU A 297 13.88 93.69 -67.75
N GLU A 298 12.79 93.21 -68.37
CA GLU A 298 11.47 92.97 -67.70
C GLU A 298 11.20 91.80 -66.68
N VAL A 299 12.09 90.87 -66.39
CA VAL A 299 11.76 89.40 -66.29
C VAL A 299 10.98 88.80 -65.05
N LEU A 300 10.82 89.47 -63.90
CA LEU A 300 11.00 88.84 -62.56
C LEU A 300 9.87 88.09 -61.76
N ARG A 301 8.66 87.77 -62.26
CA ARG A 301 7.44 87.88 -61.40
C ARG A 301 6.67 86.66 -60.77
N ILE A 302 7.08 85.36 -60.82
CA ILE A 302 6.08 84.25 -60.78
C ILE A 302 6.00 83.21 -59.60
N ASN A 303 7.09 82.69 -59.02
CA ASN A 303 7.20 81.23 -58.71
C ASN A 303 6.88 80.69 -57.26
N ALA A 304 5.86 81.17 -56.51
CA ALA A 304 5.89 81.08 -55.03
C ALA A 304 4.91 80.16 -54.20
N GLU A 305 3.71 79.77 -54.64
CA GLU A 305 2.59 79.51 -53.67
C GLU A 305 2.18 78.04 -53.33
N THR A 306 2.82 76.99 -53.84
CA THR A 306 2.23 75.62 -53.92
C THR A 306 2.39 74.64 -52.72
N MET A 307 2.86 75.04 -51.53
CA MET A 307 3.51 74.09 -50.58
C MET A 307 2.75 73.57 -49.32
N GLN A 308 1.55 74.03 -48.94
CA GLN A 308 1.06 73.87 -47.54
C GLN A 308 0.11 72.68 -47.19
N ALA A 309 -0.26 71.78 -48.11
CA ALA A 309 -1.48 70.94 -47.96
C ALA A 309 -1.33 69.50 -47.37
N LYS A 310 -0.43 69.20 -46.41
CA LYS A 310 -0.08 67.79 -46.06
C LYS A 310 -0.23 67.27 -44.61
N GLU A 311 -0.65 68.05 -43.61
CA GLU A 311 -0.51 67.62 -42.19
C GLU A 311 -1.69 66.86 -41.53
N GLN A 312 -2.90 66.84 -42.11
CA GLN A 312 -4.13 66.44 -41.38
C GLN A 312 -4.45 64.92 -41.29
N ARG A 313 -3.47 64.00 -41.37
CA ARG A 313 -3.73 62.53 -41.46
C ARG A 313 -3.34 61.67 -40.24
N ARG A 314 -3.23 62.22 -39.02
CA ARG A 314 -2.51 61.54 -37.91
C ARG A 314 -3.26 61.23 -36.61
N GLU A 315 -4.59 61.43 -36.53
CA GLU A 315 -5.30 61.45 -35.23
C GLU A 315 -6.31 60.30 -34.94
N GLU A 316 -6.58 59.36 -35.85
CA GLU A 316 -7.76 58.45 -35.72
C GLU A 316 -7.55 57.08 -35.01
N GLU A 317 -6.33 56.61 -34.72
CA GLU A 317 -6.08 55.18 -34.39
C GLU A 317 -6.01 54.76 -32.90
N LYS A 318 -6.30 55.62 -31.90
CA LYS A 318 -6.00 55.33 -30.47
C LYS A 318 -7.17 54.95 -29.54
N MET A 319 -8.36 54.67 -30.05
CA MET A 319 -9.59 54.54 -29.23
C MET A 319 -10.17 53.12 -29.04
N ALA A 320 -9.45 52.04 -29.39
CA ALA A 320 -9.99 50.67 -29.38
C ALA A 320 -9.81 49.87 -28.06
N ASP A 321 -8.66 49.92 -27.40
CA ASP A 321 -8.24 48.86 -26.45
C ASP A 321 -8.58 49.10 -24.96
N LYS A 322 -9.84 49.42 -24.61
CA LYS A 322 -10.24 49.72 -23.20
C LYS A 322 -11.59 49.17 -22.70
N ARG A 323 -12.13 48.04 -23.22
CA ARG A 323 -13.46 47.53 -22.76
C ARG A 323 -13.64 46.05 -22.38
N ASP A 324 -12.74 45.12 -22.69
CA ASP A 324 -13.16 43.70 -22.79
C ASP A 324 -12.78 42.70 -21.66
N MET A 325 -12.08 43.08 -20.58
CA MET A 325 -11.48 42.06 -19.65
C MET A 325 -11.93 42.00 -18.18
N GLU A 326 -12.75 42.92 -17.66
CA GLU A 326 -13.04 42.98 -16.21
C GLU A 326 -14.49 42.63 -15.78
N PHE A 327 -15.42 42.49 -16.73
CA PHE A 327 -16.85 42.26 -16.40
C PHE A 327 -17.21 40.81 -16.00
N ILE A 328 -16.30 39.84 -16.22
CA ILE A 328 -16.63 38.40 -16.11
C ILE A 328 -16.34 37.82 -14.69
N LYS A 329 -15.43 38.41 -13.91
CA LYS A 329 -14.91 37.77 -12.68
C LYS A 329 -15.76 37.91 -11.41
N LYS A 330 -16.82 38.72 -11.38
CA LYS A 330 -17.61 39.00 -10.14
C LYS A 330 -19.04 38.44 -10.12
N LYS A 331 -19.42 37.58 -11.09
CA LYS A 331 -20.78 37.01 -11.19
C LYS A 331 -20.94 35.65 -10.51
N MET A 332 -19.86 34.89 -10.30
CA MET A 332 -19.92 33.47 -9.87
C MET A 332 -20.09 33.25 -8.35
N GLU A 333 -20.01 34.29 -7.51
CA GLU A 333 -20.07 34.16 -6.04
C GLU A 333 -21.49 34.21 -5.44
N ARG A 334 -22.57 34.21 -6.25
CA ARG A 334 -23.95 34.41 -5.76
C ARG A 334 -24.91 33.23 -5.91
N GLU A 335 -24.45 32.08 -6.40
CA GLU A 335 -25.33 30.95 -6.73
C GLU A 335 -25.09 29.68 -5.87
N ALA A 336 -24.15 29.70 -4.92
CA ALA A 336 -23.74 28.50 -4.17
C ALA A 336 -24.46 28.25 -2.82
N GLU A 337 -25.03 29.28 -2.17
CA GLU A 337 -25.46 29.18 -0.76
C GLU A 337 -26.98 29.02 -0.55
N TYR A 338 -27.79 29.03 -1.61
CA TYR A 338 -29.26 28.97 -1.51
C TYR A 338 -29.86 27.54 -1.52
N GLU A 339 -29.04 26.47 -1.61
CA GLU A 339 -29.54 25.09 -1.79
C GLU A 339 -29.45 24.16 -0.56
N ALA A 340 -28.82 24.56 0.54
CA ALA A 340 -28.47 23.63 1.62
C ALA A 340 -29.55 23.41 2.71
N GLU A 341 -30.19 24.46 3.26
CA GLU A 341 -30.82 24.37 4.59
C GLU A 341 -32.36 24.35 4.65
N GLN A 342 -33.06 24.04 3.56
CA GLN A 342 -34.53 23.90 3.58
C GLN A 342 -35.09 22.52 4.01
N ARG A 343 -34.26 21.62 4.58
CA ARG A 343 -34.64 20.19 4.75
C ARG A 343 -34.40 19.55 6.15
N ARG A 344 -34.55 20.26 7.28
CA ARG A 344 -34.45 19.59 8.61
C ARG A 344 -35.53 19.73 9.68
N ILE A 345 -36.38 20.77 9.74
CA ILE A 345 -37.36 20.89 10.86
C ILE A 345 -38.82 21.00 10.34
N LYS A 346 -39.29 19.90 9.72
CA LYS A 346 -40.72 19.62 9.45
C LYS A 346 -41.26 18.55 10.43
N LYS A 347 -41.04 18.70 11.74
CA LYS A 347 -41.34 17.63 12.73
C LYS A 347 -41.99 18.06 14.07
N GLU A 348 -42.51 19.28 14.19
CA GLU A 348 -43.04 19.80 15.48
C GLU A 348 -44.54 20.18 15.46
N LYS A 349 -45.35 19.63 14.54
CA LYS A 349 -46.81 19.90 14.48
C LYS A 349 -47.64 18.65 14.14
N GLU A 350 -47.78 17.70 15.08
CA GLU A 350 -48.61 16.50 14.84
C GLU A 350 -49.20 15.81 16.09
N LEU A 351 -49.55 16.55 17.16
CA LEU A 351 -50.35 15.98 18.27
C LEU A 351 -51.56 16.84 18.66
N GLU A 352 -52.67 16.48 18.00
CA GLU A 352 -54.06 16.72 18.40
C GLU A 352 -54.42 15.87 19.65
N ILE A 353 -55.69 15.91 20.09
CA ILE A 353 -56.33 14.96 21.04
C ILE A 353 -56.04 15.20 22.54
N ALA A 354 -56.43 16.38 23.05
CA ALA A 354 -56.52 16.67 24.49
C ALA A 354 -57.92 17.16 24.98
N ARG A 355 -58.97 16.52 24.45
CA ARG A 355 -60.11 16.00 25.26
C ARG A 355 -61.25 16.95 25.69
N LEU A 356 -62.20 17.14 24.78
CA LEU A 356 -63.62 17.51 25.07
C LEU A 356 -64.35 16.44 25.93
N ARG A 357 -64.20 16.42 27.27
CA ARG A 357 -64.96 15.49 28.17
C ARG A 357 -65.43 16.04 29.53
N ALA A 358 -65.58 17.35 29.70
CA ALA A 358 -65.82 17.97 31.02
C ALA A 358 -67.21 18.63 31.22
N ARG A 359 -68.34 18.00 30.84
CA ARG A 359 -69.66 18.72 30.88
C ARG A 359 -70.97 17.93 31.08
N GLN A 360 -71.03 16.82 31.83
CA GLN A 360 -72.32 16.15 32.15
C GLN A 360 -72.38 15.53 33.55
N GLU A 361 -72.91 16.24 34.56
CA GLU A 361 -73.40 15.63 35.81
C GLU A 361 -74.34 16.59 36.60
N LYS A 362 -75.67 16.40 36.53
CA LYS A 362 -76.70 17.07 37.37
C LYS A 362 -78.10 16.47 37.11
N ALA A 363 -78.55 15.49 37.92
CA ALA A 363 -79.96 15.08 38.10
C ALA A 363 -80.11 13.88 39.07
N LYS A 364 -80.79 14.06 40.23
CA LYS A 364 -81.50 13.04 41.05
C LYS A 364 -81.91 13.61 42.43
N ASP A 365 -83.20 13.53 42.79
CA ASP A 365 -83.78 13.44 44.15
C ASP A 365 -85.33 13.39 44.08
N TYR A 366 -86.02 12.98 45.18
CA TYR A 366 -87.48 13.02 45.52
C TYR A 366 -88.29 11.67 45.61
N LYS A 367 -88.64 11.20 46.84
CA LYS A 367 -89.81 10.33 47.21
C LYS A 367 -89.78 9.82 48.69
N ALA A 368 -90.75 10.20 49.55
CA ALA A 368 -91.02 9.58 50.89
C ALA A 368 -92.39 10.02 51.53
N GLU A 369 -92.88 9.28 52.56
CA GLU A 369 -93.89 9.60 53.64
C GLU A 369 -95.45 9.36 53.49
N GLN A 370 -96.10 8.57 54.41
CA GLN A 370 -97.51 8.64 55.00
C GLN A 370 -98.02 7.38 55.84
N ASP A 371 -99.00 7.55 56.80
CA ASP A 371 -100.02 6.60 57.47
C ASP A 371 -99.84 5.87 58.88
N ASP A 372 -100.88 5.79 59.81
CA ASP A 372 -101.01 4.80 60.99
C ASP A 372 -102.26 4.75 62.01
N LEU A 373 -102.33 3.71 62.93
CA LEU A 373 -103.03 3.50 64.30
C LEU A 373 -104.38 2.67 64.55
N ARG A 374 -104.55 1.89 65.70
CA ARG A 374 -105.85 1.49 66.48
C ARG A 374 -105.85 0.39 67.67
N ALA A 375 -106.95 0.31 68.50
CA ALA A 375 -107.62 -0.83 69.30
C ALA A 375 -107.25 -1.36 70.78
N ARG A 376 -108.20 -1.96 71.60
CA ARG A 376 -108.08 -2.73 72.94
C ARG A 376 -109.41 -3.12 73.75
N ARG A 377 -109.61 -4.34 74.42
CA ARG A 377 -110.43 -4.65 75.71
C ARG A 377 -110.71 -6.17 76.16
N ASN A 378 -111.32 -6.42 77.37
CA ASN A 378 -112.13 -7.60 77.96
C ASN A 378 -111.54 -8.72 78.94
N GLN A 379 -112.35 -9.44 79.79
CA GLN A 379 -111.91 -10.27 81.01
C GLN A 379 -112.56 -11.64 81.57
N GLU A 380 -113.71 -11.74 82.33
CA GLU A 380 -113.89 -12.53 83.65
C GLU A 380 -114.62 -13.97 83.80
N ILE A 381 -115.01 -14.42 85.05
CA ILE A 381 -115.61 -15.72 85.60
C ILE A 381 -114.68 -16.97 85.78
N MET A 382 -113.45 -16.85 85.33
CA MET A 382 -112.47 -17.92 85.12
C MET A 382 -111.94 -18.70 86.36
N ASP A 383 -112.36 -18.42 87.60
CA ASP A 383 -111.47 -18.50 88.80
C ASP A 383 -111.54 -19.73 89.74
N ARG A 384 -112.55 -20.62 89.69
CA ARG A 384 -112.64 -21.78 90.64
C ARG A 384 -112.44 -23.15 90.01
N GLU A 385 -112.99 -23.39 88.82
CA GLU A 385 -112.55 -24.53 88.00
C GLU A 385 -111.02 -24.47 87.80
N TRP A 386 -110.51 -23.23 87.70
CA TRP A 386 -109.10 -22.85 87.73
C TRP A 386 -108.26 -23.66 88.71
N ARG A 387 -108.69 -23.94 89.95
CA ARG A 387 -107.84 -24.57 90.99
C ARG A 387 -107.68 -26.09 90.90
N ARG A 388 -108.70 -26.83 90.43
CA ARG A 388 -108.55 -28.27 90.14
C ARG A 388 -107.94 -28.48 88.75
N LYS A 389 -108.37 -27.68 87.77
CA LYS A 389 -107.65 -27.55 86.50
C LYS A 389 -106.19 -27.23 86.78
N GLU A 390 -105.85 -26.31 87.68
CA GLU A 390 -104.47 -25.96 88.05
C GLU A 390 -103.63 -27.17 88.43
N LYS A 391 -104.08 -28.05 89.34
CA LYS A 391 -103.24 -29.16 89.83
C LYS A 391 -103.05 -30.25 88.77
N GLU A 392 -104.11 -30.62 88.06
CA GLU A 392 -104.00 -31.61 86.97
C GLU A 392 -103.27 -31.02 85.77
N MET A 393 -103.54 -29.76 85.44
CA MET A 393 -102.76 -29.00 84.45
C MET A 393 -101.34 -28.78 84.94
N ALA A 394 -101.01 -28.71 86.24
CA ALA A 394 -99.64 -28.57 86.72
C ALA A 394 -98.86 -29.89 86.58
N ILE A 395 -99.51 -31.04 86.76
CA ILE A 395 -98.90 -32.36 86.51
C ILE A 395 -98.81 -32.65 85.00
N LYS A 396 -99.82 -32.24 84.21
CA LYS A 396 -99.76 -32.31 82.75
C LYS A 396 -98.69 -31.36 82.21
N LYS A 397 -98.69 -30.09 82.62
CA LYS A 397 -97.62 -29.11 82.34
C LYS A 397 -96.26 -29.60 82.80
N SER A 398 -96.10 -30.23 83.97
CA SER A 398 -94.76 -30.69 84.38
C SER A 398 -94.26 -31.87 83.54
N LYS A 399 -95.15 -32.76 83.09
CA LYS A 399 -94.83 -33.83 82.13
C LYS A 399 -94.59 -33.29 80.72
N GLU A 400 -95.43 -32.38 80.24
CA GLU A 400 -95.29 -31.68 78.96
C GLU A 400 -94.01 -30.83 78.96
N GLU A 401 -93.71 -30.08 80.02
CA GLU A 401 -92.45 -29.38 80.22
C GLU A 401 -91.26 -30.34 80.29
N ALA A 402 -91.37 -31.50 80.93
CA ALA A 402 -90.30 -32.49 80.94
C ALA A 402 -90.04 -33.04 79.53
N MET A 403 -91.07 -33.37 78.77
CA MET A 403 -90.94 -33.80 77.37
C MET A 403 -90.45 -32.66 76.46
N LEU A 404 -90.91 -31.42 76.66
CA LEU A 404 -90.43 -30.24 75.94
C LEU A 404 -88.98 -29.90 76.29
N ARG A 405 -88.55 -30.09 77.55
CA ARG A 405 -87.16 -29.95 77.97
C ARG A 405 -86.30 -31.04 77.34
N ALA A 406 -86.75 -32.30 77.32
CA ALA A 406 -86.07 -33.41 76.65
C ALA A 406 -85.93 -33.15 75.13
N ALA A 407 -87.05 -32.88 74.43
CA ALA A 407 -87.05 -32.55 73.02
C ALA A 407 -86.23 -31.27 72.69
N ARG A 408 -86.15 -30.31 73.61
CA ARG A 408 -85.30 -29.13 73.46
C ARG A 408 -83.81 -29.43 73.69
N LEU A 409 -83.47 -30.35 74.61
CA LEU A 409 -82.11 -30.86 74.75
C LEU A 409 -81.69 -31.68 73.53
N GLU A 410 -82.55 -32.54 73.01
CA GLU A 410 -82.33 -33.26 71.74
C GLU A 410 -82.16 -32.28 70.58
N GLN A 411 -82.99 -31.24 70.47
CA GLN A 411 -82.84 -30.18 69.46
C GLN A 411 -81.51 -29.42 69.62
N VAL A 412 -81.10 -29.12 70.85
CA VAL A 412 -79.81 -28.47 71.14
C VAL A 412 -78.65 -29.39 70.72
N HIS A 413 -78.65 -30.66 71.12
CA HIS A 413 -77.61 -31.61 70.72
C HIS A 413 -77.56 -31.84 69.20
N CYS A 414 -78.71 -31.90 68.52
CA CYS A 414 -78.75 -31.95 67.06
C CYS A 414 -78.13 -30.69 66.44
N LYS A 415 -78.45 -29.50 66.95
CA LYS A 415 -77.86 -28.22 66.50
C LYS A 415 -76.35 -28.16 66.76
N GLU A 416 -75.90 -28.57 67.96
CA GLU A 416 -74.48 -28.65 68.32
C GLU A 416 -73.72 -29.59 67.38
N HIS A 417 -74.30 -30.76 67.07
CA HIS A 417 -73.74 -31.72 66.13
C HIS A 417 -73.66 -31.17 64.69
N PHE A 418 -74.71 -30.51 64.19
CA PHE A 418 -74.67 -29.86 62.88
C PHE A 418 -73.63 -28.73 62.82
N LEU A 419 -73.58 -27.85 63.83
CA LEU A 419 -72.57 -26.79 63.94
C LEU A 419 -71.15 -27.35 64.01
N SER A 420 -70.95 -28.50 64.68
CA SER A 420 -69.66 -29.19 64.73
C SER A 420 -69.24 -29.72 63.35
N ILE A 421 -70.18 -30.31 62.59
CA ILE A 421 -69.95 -30.77 61.21
C ILE A 421 -69.67 -29.58 60.27
N GLU A 422 -70.42 -28.48 60.40
CA GLU A 422 -70.23 -27.27 59.60
C GLU A 422 -68.85 -26.65 59.87
N ALA A 423 -68.49 -26.44 61.14
CA ALA A 423 -67.16 -25.96 61.52
C ALA A 423 -66.03 -26.92 61.07
N GLY A 424 -66.29 -28.24 61.01
CA GLY A 424 -65.37 -29.23 60.44
C GLY A 424 -65.20 -29.08 58.92
N ARG A 425 -66.29 -28.83 58.19
CA ARG A 425 -66.28 -28.57 56.74
C ARG A 425 -65.57 -27.25 56.42
N GLU A 426 -65.88 -26.18 57.16
CA GLU A 426 -65.23 -24.87 57.00
C GLU A 426 -63.72 -24.95 57.24
N LYS A 427 -63.28 -25.67 58.28
CA LYS A 427 -61.85 -25.94 58.50
C LYS A 427 -61.21 -26.71 57.34
N ALA A 428 -61.86 -27.76 56.85
CA ALA A 428 -61.37 -28.54 55.72
C ALA A 428 -61.39 -27.76 54.39
N GLU A 429 -62.25 -26.74 54.25
CA GLU A 429 -62.24 -25.80 53.12
C GLU A 429 -61.11 -24.77 53.26
N PHE A 430 -60.95 -24.19 54.45
CA PHE A 430 -59.87 -23.27 54.75
C PHE A 430 -58.49 -23.92 54.58
N GLU A 431 -58.30 -25.14 55.05
CA GLU A 431 -57.07 -25.92 54.84
C GLU A 431 -56.80 -26.23 53.36
N ARG A 432 -57.85 -26.54 52.58
CA ARG A 432 -57.72 -26.73 51.12
C ARG A 432 -57.31 -25.43 50.43
N VAL A 433 -57.95 -24.31 50.77
CA VAL A 433 -57.60 -22.99 50.24
C VAL A 433 -56.18 -22.59 50.62
N LEU A 434 -55.76 -22.80 51.88
CA LEU A 434 -54.39 -22.55 52.33
C LEU A 434 -53.36 -23.41 51.57
N LYS A 435 -53.62 -24.70 51.35
CA LYS A 435 -52.74 -25.56 50.54
C LYS A 435 -52.61 -25.05 49.11
N VAL A 436 -53.72 -24.71 48.46
CA VAL A 436 -53.70 -24.11 47.10
C VAL A 436 -52.96 -22.77 47.08
N GLN A 437 -53.10 -21.93 48.11
CA GLN A 437 -52.35 -20.67 48.23
C GLN A 437 -50.84 -20.92 48.45
N GLN A 438 -50.46 -21.87 49.31
CA GLN A 438 -49.06 -22.26 49.52
C GLN A 438 -48.43 -22.82 48.24
N GLU A 439 -49.14 -23.69 47.51
CA GLU A 439 -48.70 -24.18 46.20
C GLU A 439 -48.58 -23.05 45.16
N ALA A 440 -49.51 -22.09 45.14
CA ALA A 440 -49.45 -20.95 44.25
C ALA A 440 -48.29 -20.00 44.57
N ILE A 441 -47.97 -19.81 45.86
CA ILE A 441 -46.78 -19.08 46.30
C ILE A 441 -45.52 -19.84 45.88
N ALA A 442 -45.42 -21.15 46.14
CA ALA A 442 -44.27 -21.96 45.75
C ALA A 442 -44.03 -21.94 44.24
N LYS A 443 -45.08 -22.07 43.41
CA LYS A 443 -45.00 -21.96 41.94
C LYS A 443 -44.51 -20.59 41.49
N LYS A 444 -44.98 -19.49 42.11
CA LYS A 444 -44.50 -18.13 41.82
C LYS A 444 -43.03 -17.96 42.18
N MET A 445 -42.60 -18.43 43.36
CA MET A 445 -41.19 -18.39 43.76
C MET A 445 -40.31 -19.18 42.76
N GLU A 446 -40.74 -20.36 42.33
CA GLU A 446 -40.01 -21.17 41.35
C GLU A 446 -39.96 -20.49 39.95
N GLU A 447 -41.02 -19.80 39.54
CA GLU A 447 -41.05 -19.00 38.32
C GLU A 447 -40.15 -17.76 38.40
N GLU A 448 -40.15 -17.05 39.54
CA GLU A 448 -39.28 -15.91 39.82
C GLU A 448 -37.81 -16.33 39.86
N GLU A 449 -37.47 -17.45 40.50
CA GLU A 449 -36.12 -18.04 40.47
C GLU A 449 -35.69 -18.40 39.04
N LYS A 450 -36.55 -19.04 38.25
CA LYS A 450 -36.26 -19.36 36.84
C LYS A 450 -36.06 -18.09 36.01
N GLN A 451 -36.83 -17.03 36.25
CA GLN A 451 -36.63 -15.73 35.60
C GLN A 451 -35.33 -15.06 36.04
N HIS A 452 -35.00 -15.12 37.34
CA HIS A 452 -33.76 -14.58 37.88
C HIS A 452 -32.53 -15.30 37.33
N GLN A 453 -32.53 -16.64 37.28
CA GLN A 453 -31.47 -17.44 36.65
C GLN A 453 -31.33 -17.14 35.15
N LYS A 454 -32.45 -16.95 34.41
CA LYS A 454 -32.39 -16.53 33.00
C LYS A 454 -31.78 -15.13 32.86
N ALA A 455 -32.15 -14.19 33.72
CA ALA A 455 -31.60 -12.83 33.73
C ALA A 455 -30.11 -12.82 34.09
N GLN A 456 -29.67 -13.64 35.04
CA GLN A 456 -28.25 -13.85 35.38
C GLN A 456 -27.48 -14.38 34.17
N ARG A 457 -27.90 -15.50 33.58
CA ARG A 457 -27.25 -16.10 32.39
C ARG A 457 -27.21 -15.13 31.21
N HIS A 458 -28.26 -14.32 31.02
CA HIS A 458 -28.29 -13.27 30.00
C HIS A 458 -27.31 -12.13 30.31
N SER A 459 -27.19 -11.72 31.58
CA SER A 459 -26.19 -10.73 32.02
C SER A 459 -24.77 -11.25 31.82
N GLU A 460 -24.51 -12.51 32.16
CA GLU A 460 -23.23 -13.19 31.94
C GLU A 460 -22.88 -13.26 30.45
N ALA A 461 -23.83 -13.66 29.60
CA ALA A 461 -23.66 -13.68 28.15
C ALA A 461 -23.34 -12.30 27.58
N ILE A 462 -24.02 -11.23 28.03
CA ILE A 462 -23.70 -9.85 27.66
C ILE A 462 -22.29 -9.47 28.13
N ARG A 463 -21.91 -9.78 29.38
CA ARG A 463 -20.56 -9.51 29.90
C ARG A 463 -19.48 -10.25 29.08
N HIS A 464 -19.75 -11.48 28.64
CA HIS A 464 -18.87 -12.21 27.73
C HIS A 464 -18.76 -11.55 26.36
N GLN A 465 -19.89 -11.19 25.73
CA GLN A 465 -19.89 -10.47 24.44
C GLN A 465 -19.18 -9.11 24.51
N VAL A 466 -19.32 -8.38 25.61
CA VAL A 466 -18.59 -7.11 25.83
C VAL A 466 -17.09 -7.38 25.92
N LYS A 467 -16.64 -8.36 26.72
CA LYS A 467 -15.23 -8.74 26.81
C LYS A 467 -14.66 -9.21 25.46
N GLU A 468 -15.40 -10.01 24.70
CA GLU A 468 -14.99 -10.45 23.36
C GLU A 468 -14.86 -9.28 22.39
N ARG A 469 -15.81 -8.33 22.41
CA ARG A 469 -15.73 -7.10 21.61
C ARG A 469 -14.55 -6.24 22.03
N GLU A 470 -14.32 -6.04 23.32
CA GLU A 470 -13.16 -5.31 23.84
C GLU A 470 -11.84 -5.96 23.41
N LEU A 471 -11.70 -7.27 23.55
CA LEU A 471 -10.52 -8.03 23.09
C LEU A 471 -10.34 -7.91 21.57
N SER A 472 -11.42 -8.00 20.78
CA SER A 472 -11.35 -7.83 19.32
C SER A 472 -10.97 -6.39 18.92
N ALA A 473 -11.46 -5.38 19.64
CA ALA A 473 -11.11 -3.97 19.39
C ALA A 473 -9.67 -3.67 19.79
N VAL A 474 -9.17 -4.27 20.89
CA VAL A 474 -7.75 -4.21 21.28
C VAL A 474 -6.87 -4.93 20.26
N ALA A 475 -7.29 -6.08 19.75
CA ALA A 475 -6.58 -6.79 18.69
C ALA A 475 -6.54 -5.97 17.39
N GLN A 476 -7.67 -5.43 16.92
CA GLN A 476 -7.73 -4.55 15.76
C GLN A 476 -6.84 -3.31 15.93
N ARG A 477 -6.88 -2.65 17.10
CA ARG A 477 -5.95 -1.54 17.41
C ARG A 477 -4.49 -1.98 17.33
N ARG A 478 -4.13 -3.15 17.87
CA ARG A 478 -2.77 -3.70 17.79
C ARG A 478 -2.34 -3.98 16.35
N GLU A 479 -3.22 -4.50 15.50
CA GLU A 479 -2.90 -4.68 14.07
C GLU A 479 -2.75 -3.33 13.35
N ILE A 480 -3.62 -2.34 13.60
CA ILE A 480 -3.47 -0.98 13.06
C ILE A 480 -2.14 -0.35 13.51
N PHE A 481 -1.73 -0.52 14.77
CA PHE A 481 -0.43 -0.03 15.24
C PHE A 481 0.74 -0.78 14.58
N LYS A 482 0.67 -2.11 14.43
CA LYS A 482 1.69 -2.88 13.68
C LYS A 482 1.76 -2.48 12.21
N GLU A 483 0.64 -2.17 11.57
CA GLU A 483 0.58 -1.66 10.21
C GLU A 483 1.20 -0.26 10.12
N ALA A 484 0.90 0.62 11.07
CA ALA A 484 1.56 1.93 11.17
C ALA A 484 3.08 1.81 11.39
N ASP A 485 3.52 0.93 12.31
CA ASP A 485 4.94 0.67 12.57
C ASP A 485 5.63 0.10 11.31
N ARG A 486 4.98 -0.82 10.58
CA ARG A 486 5.48 -1.33 9.30
C ARG A 486 5.58 -0.22 8.25
N LEU A 487 4.58 0.63 8.11
CA LEU A 487 4.61 1.75 7.16
C LEU A 487 5.69 2.78 7.53
N ILE A 488 5.91 3.04 8.82
CA ILE A 488 7.01 3.89 9.31
C ILE A 488 8.36 3.26 8.96
N GLU A 489 8.52 1.95 9.16
CA GLU A 489 9.76 1.23 8.89
C GLU A 489 10.03 1.07 7.38
N GLU A 490 9.00 0.81 6.57
CA GLU A 490 9.07 0.83 5.10
C GLU A 490 9.43 2.24 4.58
N ALA A 491 8.88 3.30 5.17
CA ALA A 491 9.22 4.68 4.83
C ALA A 491 10.66 5.03 5.23
N ARG A 492 11.15 4.58 6.39
CA ARG A 492 12.56 4.69 6.80
C ARG A 492 13.47 3.94 5.84
N GLN A 493 13.17 2.69 5.52
CA GLN A 493 13.93 1.90 4.55
C GLN A 493 13.89 2.52 3.14
N ARG A 494 12.79 3.15 2.73
CA ARG A 494 12.72 3.91 1.47
C ARG A 494 13.62 5.14 1.52
N ARG A 495 13.58 5.95 2.59
CA ARG A 495 14.46 7.11 2.80
C ARG A 495 15.94 6.71 2.77
N MET A 496 16.34 5.71 3.57
CA MET A 496 17.72 5.18 3.57
C MET A 496 18.18 4.74 2.17
N ARG A 497 17.35 3.96 1.45
CA ARG A 497 17.66 3.54 0.07
C ARG A 497 17.81 4.73 -0.88
N LEU A 498 16.91 5.72 -0.81
CA LEU A 498 16.98 6.93 -1.62
C LEU A 498 18.24 7.73 -1.31
N ASP A 499 18.59 7.91 -0.05
CA ASP A 499 19.75 8.69 0.38
C ASP A 499 21.08 8.02 0.00
N GLU A 500 21.19 6.69 0.13
CA GLU A 500 22.31 5.93 -0.43
C GLU A 500 22.48 6.14 -1.94
N ILE A 501 21.37 6.24 -2.69
CA ILE A 501 21.41 6.45 -4.15
C ILE A 501 21.75 7.89 -4.48
N LYS A 502 21.22 8.87 -3.75
CA LYS A 502 21.62 10.28 -3.86
C LYS A 502 23.13 10.39 -3.64
N GLU A 503 23.68 9.76 -2.60
CA GLU A 503 25.12 9.71 -2.38
C GLU A 503 25.89 9.04 -3.52
N LYS A 504 25.43 7.90 -4.05
CA LYS A 504 26.06 7.22 -5.19
C LYS A 504 26.09 8.14 -6.42
N LYS A 505 24.97 8.78 -6.76
CA LYS A 505 24.85 9.76 -7.85
C LYS A 505 25.74 10.99 -7.67
N LEU A 506 25.90 11.49 -6.44
CA LEU A 506 26.80 12.60 -6.13
C LEU A 506 28.28 12.20 -6.20
N LYS A 507 28.61 10.95 -5.82
CA LYS A 507 29.96 10.37 -6.00
C LYS A 507 30.26 10.14 -7.50
N GLU A 508 29.29 9.66 -8.28
CA GLU A 508 29.37 9.56 -9.75
C GLU A 508 29.60 10.94 -10.39
N LEU A 509 28.83 11.96 -9.99
CA LEU A 509 29.01 13.35 -10.45
C LEU A 509 30.44 13.85 -10.21
N LYS A 510 30.99 13.64 -9.00
CA LYS A 510 32.39 13.97 -8.68
C LYS A 510 33.39 13.17 -9.51
N ALA A 511 33.11 11.90 -9.77
CA ALA A 511 33.94 11.04 -10.62
C ALA A 511 33.94 11.46 -12.11
N THR A 512 32.89 12.13 -12.61
CA THR A 512 32.87 12.68 -13.98
C THR A 512 33.81 13.87 -14.22
N GLY A 513 34.58 14.32 -13.22
CA GLY A 513 35.58 15.38 -13.36
C GLY A 513 35.00 16.81 -13.40
N LEU A 514 33.73 16.98 -13.03
CA LEU A 514 33.11 18.30 -12.90
C LEU A 514 33.72 19.09 -11.75
N SER A 515 33.87 20.41 -11.94
CA SER A 515 34.40 21.29 -10.90
C SER A 515 33.57 21.20 -9.62
N GLU A 516 34.25 21.16 -8.47
CA GLU A 516 33.66 21.00 -7.14
C GLU A 516 32.60 22.07 -6.81
N LYS A 517 32.68 23.25 -7.44
CA LYS A 517 31.66 24.31 -7.34
C LYS A 517 30.27 23.81 -7.75
N TYR A 518 30.15 23.23 -8.95
CA TYR A 518 28.86 22.72 -9.44
C TYR A 518 28.40 21.49 -8.66
N CYS A 519 29.32 20.62 -8.25
CA CYS A 519 29.01 19.47 -7.39
C CYS A 519 28.42 19.94 -6.05
N SER A 520 29.03 20.93 -5.41
CA SER A 520 28.57 21.51 -4.14
C SER A 520 27.20 22.20 -4.25
N GLU A 521 26.91 22.82 -5.40
CA GLU A 521 25.59 23.38 -5.68
C GLU A 521 24.51 22.30 -5.81
N VAL A 522 24.80 21.19 -6.50
CA VAL A 522 23.88 20.05 -6.60
C VAL A 522 23.67 19.42 -5.22
N GLU A 523 24.71 19.22 -4.42
CA GLU A 523 24.61 18.71 -3.05
C GLU A 523 23.71 19.60 -2.17
N ARG A 524 23.90 20.92 -2.22
CA ARG A 524 23.07 21.87 -1.46
C ARG A 524 21.60 21.83 -1.89
N LYS A 525 21.34 21.83 -3.20
CA LYS A 525 19.97 21.77 -3.76
C LYS A 525 19.31 20.41 -3.48
N ALA A 526 20.06 19.31 -3.49
CA ALA A 526 19.58 17.98 -3.15
C ALA A 526 19.14 17.88 -1.68
N ARG A 527 19.93 18.42 -0.74
CA ARG A 527 19.57 18.46 0.70
C ARG A 527 18.31 19.29 0.95
N ALA A 528 18.20 20.46 0.31
CA ALA A 528 16.99 21.28 0.39
C ALA A 528 15.75 20.56 -0.16
N CYS A 529 15.90 19.74 -1.21
CA CYS A 529 14.81 18.91 -1.73
C CYS A 529 14.41 17.74 -0.81
N SER A 530 15.30 17.23 0.06
CA SER A 530 14.95 16.22 1.06
C SER A 530 14.34 16.79 2.35
N GLU A 531 14.53 18.08 2.63
CA GLU A 531 13.95 18.76 3.80
C GLU A 531 12.56 19.37 3.53
N SER A 532 12.14 19.44 2.26
CA SER A 532 10.88 20.04 1.82
C SER A 532 9.77 19.02 1.50
N LEU A 533 9.96 17.74 1.89
CA LEU A 533 9.06 16.60 1.71
C LEU A 533 8.90 15.76 3.00
#